data_AF-A0AAV2TLW3-F1
#
_entry.id   AF-A0AAV2TLW3-F1
#
_cell.length_a   1.000
_cell.length_b   1.000
_cell.length_c   1.000
_cell.angle_alpha   90.00
_cell.angle_beta   90.00
_cell.angle_gamma   90.00
#
_symmetry.space_group_name_H-M   'P 1'
#
loop_
_entity.id
_entity.type
_entity.pdbx_description
1 polymer ?
#
loop_
_entity_poly.entity_id
_entity_poly.type
_entity_poly.pdbx_seq_one_letter_code
_entity_poly.pdbx_strand_id
1 'polypeptide(L)'
;MIAQRFAIQKMRRHSFSVMSFRMRAPRVVALLTTPVILYMLTSFRDGMKLSSFTEQNEKFELQLITDLFLVQPYKTAFELRLPNLTSIKWPMEEFSNHSVGMNYANGTNVPHPAAFEPSISFGQRESMRKLLEIFSYVMFAHGLGDRFIIYGGTLLGSIRHHDFIPWDDDLDVLVDLKVRQKMHEIFKRLEPHYSLQIAPDREKFFINSANESLDSYDSEYTRKYYRIIHSWPYVDISFFGQNNTHVYEIATYFGRKYAWPNDVVFPLYFRPFGKSWYPAPRNTVEFIRRTYEMDQMCKSLLLSHASGTQEISESKPCRELHSRYAFVRHEPWMELRVHSSDTSMTMGEETLHFKSRLGRNTDVHKIYLAVDKRNLLVDSYSLESL
;
A
#
# COMPACT_ATOMS: atom_id res chain seq x y z
N MET A 1 -27.12 -75.89 -2.29
CA MET A 1 -25.76 -75.75 -1.70
C MET A 1 -25.83 -74.62 -0.68
N ILE A 2 -26.26 -74.94 0.54
CA ILE A 2 -25.43 -75.07 1.75
C ILE A 2 -24.88 -73.73 2.25
N ALA A 3 -25.42 -73.33 3.40
CA ALA A 3 -25.03 -72.23 4.25
C ALA A 3 -23.87 -72.60 5.20
N GLN A 4 -23.10 -71.61 5.64
CA GLN A 4 -22.32 -71.55 6.90
C GLN A 4 -22.07 -70.05 7.20
N ARG A 5 -22.55 -69.38 8.26
CA ARG A 5 -22.55 -69.53 9.74
C ARG A 5 -21.24 -69.12 10.47
N PHE A 6 -21.38 -68.04 11.28
CA PHE A 6 -20.73 -67.69 12.57
C PHE A 6 -19.19 -67.42 12.57
N ALA A 7 -18.62 -66.50 13.36
CA ALA A 7 -18.86 -66.26 14.78
C ALA A 7 -18.56 -64.84 15.28
N ILE A 8 -19.29 -64.52 16.36
CA ILE A 8 -19.18 -63.39 17.28
C ILE A 8 -18.13 -63.74 18.34
N GLN A 9 -17.30 -62.77 18.75
CA GLN A 9 -16.63 -62.81 20.05
C GLN A 9 -16.95 -61.53 20.82
N LYS A 10 -17.55 -61.73 21.99
CA LYS A 10 -18.00 -60.73 22.97
C LYS A 10 -17.22 -60.97 24.25
N MET A 11 -16.69 -59.92 24.88
CA MET A 11 -16.38 -59.72 26.32
C MET A 11 -15.22 -58.70 26.42
N ARG A 12 -15.18 -57.70 27.31
CA ARG A 12 -15.88 -57.43 28.57
C ARG A 12 -15.83 -55.92 28.85
N ARG A 13 -16.87 -55.41 29.52
CA ARG A 13 -16.95 -54.08 30.15
C ARG A 13 -15.96 -54.00 31.31
N HIS A 14 -15.26 -52.87 31.46
CA HIS A 14 -14.94 -52.27 32.77
C HIS A 14 -15.22 -50.76 32.68
N SER A 15 -15.92 -50.28 33.71
CA SER A 15 -16.41 -48.92 33.92
C SER A 15 -15.57 -48.21 35.00
N PHE A 16 -15.74 -46.88 35.08
CA PHE A 16 -15.13 -45.89 36.00
C PHE A 16 -13.74 -45.41 35.57
N SER A 17 -13.41 -44.12 35.55
CA SER A 17 -13.87 -42.99 36.35
C SER A 17 -13.80 -41.67 35.56
N VAL A 18 -14.70 -40.75 35.88
CA VAL A 18 -14.75 -39.36 35.40
C VAL A 18 -13.57 -38.59 35.98
N MET A 19 -12.72 -38.03 35.13
CA MET A 19 -11.73 -37.04 35.55
C MET A 19 -11.86 -35.81 34.66
N SER A 20 -12.31 -34.72 35.26
CA SER A 20 -12.47 -33.41 34.63
C SER A 20 -11.11 -32.88 34.17
N PHE A 21 -10.90 -32.77 32.86
CA PHE A 21 -9.82 -31.97 32.31
C PHE A 21 -10.39 -30.64 31.80
N ARG A 22 -9.98 -29.55 32.46
CA ARG A 22 -10.11 -28.17 31.97
C ARG A 22 -9.50 -28.11 30.56
N MET A 23 -10.31 -27.84 29.54
CA MET A 23 -9.80 -27.47 28.21
C MET A 23 -9.08 -26.11 28.33
N ARG A 24 -7.76 -26.14 28.18
CA ARG A 24 -6.94 -24.96 27.90
C ARG A 24 -7.14 -24.60 26.42
N ALA A 25 -7.17 -23.29 26.15
CA ALA A 25 -7.26 -22.67 24.83
C ALA A 25 -6.27 -23.26 23.81
N PRO A 26 -6.60 -23.32 22.51
CA PRO A 26 -5.68 -23.84 21.51
C PRO A 26 -4.49 -22.90 21.37
N ARG A 27 -3.30 -23.49 21.45
CA ARG A 27 -2.01 -22.84 21.18
C ARG A 27 -1.91 -22.52 19.69
N VAL A 28 -1.63 -21.26 19.37
CA VAL A 28 -1.15 -20.83 18.06
C VAL A 28 0.15 -21.55 17.77
N VAL A 29 0.16 -22.39 16.73
CA VAL A 29 1.38 -23.01 16.21
C VAL A 29 2.03 -22.01 15.26
N ALA A 30 2.99 -21.24 15.77
CA ALA A 30 3.90 -20.47 14.95
C ALA A 30 4.94 -21.43 14.36
N LEU A 31 4.78 -21.79 13.09
CA LEU A 31 5.82 -22.45 12.30
C LEU A 31 6.72 -21.37 11.68
N LEU A 32 7.78 -21.01 12.42
CA LEU A 32 8.95 -20.36 11.87
C LEU A 32 9.97 -21.44 11.49
N THR A 33 10.31 -21.56 10.20
CA THR A 33 11.70 -21.70 9.70
C THR A 33 11.74 -21.66 8.16
N THR A 34 12.55 -20.74 7.66
CA THR A 34 12.96 -20.33 6.29
C THR A 34 13.61 -21.45 5.43
N PRO A 35 13.68 -21.36 4.07
CA PRO A 35 14.76 -20.60 3.40
C PRO A 35 14.43 -20.11 1.96
N VAL A 36 14.20 -18.81 1.75
CA VAL A 36 14.30 -18.17 0.42
C VAL A 36 15.21 -16.94 0.45
N ILE A 37 15.42 -16.33 1.62
CA ILE A 37 16.24 -15.12 1.77
C ILE A 37 17.75 -15.41 1.75
N LEU A 38 18.19 -16.66 1.91
CA LEU A 38 19.62 -16.98 2.04
C LEU A 38 20.36 -17.17 0.70
N TYR A 39 19.65 -17.32 -0.44
CA TYR A 39 20.31 -17.56 -1.73
C TYR A 39 20.71 -16.28 -2.48
N MET A 40 20.29 -15.09 -2.01
CA MET A 40 20.55 -13.81 -2.68
C MET A 40 21.53 -12.90 -1.91
N LEU A 41 22.38 -13.47 -1.05
CA LEU A 41 23.43 -12.73 -0.31
C LEU A 41 24.86 -13.19 -0.62
N THR A 42 25.07 -14.11 -1.58
CA THR A 42 26.41 -14.65 -1.88
C THR A 42 27.04 -14.13 -3.17
N SER A 43 26.62 -12.97 -3.68
CA SER A 43 27.30 -12.33 -4.82
C SER A 43 27.58 -10.85 -4.59
N PHE A 44 28.14 -10.50 -3.44
CA PHE A 44 28.89 -9.26 -3.23
C PHE A 44 29.91 -9.49 -2.13
N ARG A 45 30.98 -10.21 -2.48
CA ARG A 45 32.17 -10.31 -1.64
C ARG A 45 33.37 -10.11 -2.55
N ASP A 46 33.72 -8.84 -2.77
CA ASP A 46 35.09 -8.42 -3.05
C ASP A 46 35.25 -6.90 -2.83
N GLY A 47 36.06 -6.55 -1.83
CA GLY A 47 37.00 -5.43 -1.93
C GLY A 47 36.53 -4.00 -1.61
N MET A 48 36.21 -3.68 -0.35
CA MET A 48 36.56 -2.35 0.20
C MET A 48 37.17 -2.51 1.60
N LYS A 49 38.47 -2.22 1.69
CA LYS A 49 39.23 -2.15 2.94
C LYS A 49 38.68 -1.00 3.78
N LEU A 50 38.13 -1.32 4.95
CA LEU A 50 37.78 -0.36 5.98
C LEU A 50 39.07 0.00 6.74
N SER A 51 39.76 1.05 6.33
CA SER A 51 40.82 1.66 7.15
C SER A 51 40.17 2.51 8.23
N SER A 52 40.53 2.23 9.47
CA SER A 52 40.18 2.97 10.68
C SER A 52 40.44 4.47 10.52
N PHE A 53 39.38 5.27 10.53
CA PHE A 53 39.46 6.69 10.81
C PHE A 53 38.96 6.91 12.24
N THR A 54 39.94 7.17 13.09
CA THR A 54 39.85 7.62 14.47
C THR A 54 39.11 8.94 14.58
N GLU A 55 38.41 9.10 15.71
CA GLU A 55 37.83 10.30 16.28
C GLU A 55 38.49 11.61 15.81
N GLN A 56 37.74 12.40 15.05
CA GLN A 56 37.89 13.85 15.01
C GLN A 56 36.58 14.49 14.56
N ASN A 57 36.02 15.31 15.45
CA ASN A 57 35.05 16.38 15.24
C ASN A 57 34.53 16.56 13.80
N GLU A 58 33.28 16.21 13.56
CA GLU A 58 32.43 16.98 12.66
C GLU A 58 31.01 17.00 13.22
N LYS A 59 30.61 18.19 13.66
CA LYS A 59 29.24 18.58 13.91
C LYS A 59 28.54 18.55 12.56
N PHE A 60 28.08 17.36 12.14
CA PHE A 60 27.25 17.18 10.96
C PHE A 60 25.94 17.93 11.24
N GLU A 61 25.84 19.18 10.79
CA GLU A 61 24.54 19.79 10.55
C GLU A 61 23.77 18.80 9.67
N LEU A 62 22.62 18.32 10.14
CA LEU A 62 21.65 17.69 9.26
C LEU A 62 21.20 18.77 8.27
N GLN A 63 21.99 18.99 7.22
CA GLN A 63 21.54 19.67 6.03
C GLN A 63 20.44 18.78 5.44
N LEU A 64 19.19 19.12 5.74
CA LEU A 64 18.03 18.57 5.06
C LEU A 64 18.11 19.02 3.61
N ILE A 65 18.66 18.14 2.79
CA ILE A 65 18.76 18.31 1.35
C ILE A 65 17.52 17.65 0.77
N THR A 66 16.68 18.42 0.07
CA THR A 66 15.48 17.88 -0.62
C THR A 66 15.83 16.74 -1.55
N ASP A 67 17.05 16.71 -2.06
CA ASP A 67 17.58 15.70 -2.99
C ASP A 67 17.68 14.31 -2.32
N LEU A 68 17.59 14.21 -0.99
CA LEU A 68 17.40 12.92 -0.27
C LEU A 68 16.12 12.22 -0.70
N PHE A 69 15.10 12.99 -1.07
CA PHE A 69 13.80 12.49 -1.47
C PHE A 69 13.70 12.29 -2.98
N LEU A 70 14.71 12.67 -3.77
CA LEU A 70 14.71 12.50 -5.21
C LEU A 70 14.79 11.01 -5.55
N VAL A 71 13.82 10.50 -6.32
CA VAL A 71 13.78 9.10 -6.71
C VAL A 71 14.80 8.83 -7.81
N GLN A 72 15.61 7.79 -7.63
CA GLN A 72 16.54 7.30 -8.63
C GLN A 72 16.04 5.99 -9.27
N PRO A 73 16.58 5.58 -10.44
CA PRO A 73 16.22 4.30 -11.06
C PRO A 73 16.51 3.09 -10.16
N TYR A 74 17.57 3.16 -9.35
CA TYR A 74 17.98 2.14 -8.39
C TYR A 74 17.97 2.72 -6.99
N LYS A 75 17.68 1.90 -5.97
CA LYS A 75 17.87 2.33 -4.59
C LYS A 75 19.34 2.60 -4.31
N THR A 76 19.67 3.83 -3.93
CA THR A 76 21.05 4.23 -3.60
C THR A 76 21.31 4.22 -2.10
N ALA A 77 22.58 4.20 -1.69
CA ALA A 77 22.95 4.30 -0.27
C ALA A 77 22.46 5.59 0.40
N PHE A 78 22.22 6.64 -0.38
CA PHE A 78 21.68 7.91 0.12
C PHE A 78 20.19 7.81 0.46
N GLU A 79 19.41 7.06 -0.32
CA GLU A 79 17.99 6.79 -0.02
C GLU A 79 17.80 5.98 1.27
N LEU A 80 18.79 5.15 1.65
CA LEU A 80 18.80 4.48 2.95
C LEU A 80 18.91 5.46 4.15
N ARG A 81 19.15 6.76 3.87
CA ARG A 81 19.15 7.83 4.87
C ARG A 81 17.78 8.51 5.03
N LEU A 82 16.77 8.13 4.25
CA LEU A 82 15.40 8.59 4.47
C LEU A 82 14.95 8.26 5.90
N PRO A 83 14.08 9.08 6.51
CA PRO A 83 13.56 8.80 7.84
C PRO A 83 12.96 7.39 7.95
N ASN A 84 13.28 6.69 9.03
CA ASN A 84 12.77 5.33 9.24
C ASN A 84 11.30 5.35 9.70
N LEU A 85 10.39 5.18 8.74
CA LEU A 85 8.94 5.17 8.97
C LEU A 85 8.48 4.00 9.86
N THR A 86 9.28 2.94 10.03
CA THR A 86 8.94 1.85 10.96
C THR A 86 9.10 2.24 12.43
N SER A 87 9.89 3.28 12.71
CA SER A 87 10.20 3.73 14.08
C SER A 87 9.29 4.84 14.61
N ILE A 88 8.41 5.41 13.78
CA ILE A 88 7.46 6.43 14.22
C ILE A 88 6.15 5.80 14.69
N LYS A 89 5.38 6.59 15.45
CA LYS A 89 4.05 6.18 15.91
C LYS A 89 3.05 6.19 14.75
N TRP A 90 2.28 5.13 14.58
CA TRP A 90 1.17 5.05 13.63
C TRP A 90 -0.18 5.02 14.38
N PRO A 91 -1.27 5.50 13.76
CA PRO A 91 -2.59 5.36 14.37
C PRO A 91 -2.96 3.88 14.48
N MET A 92 -3.85 3.55 15.41
CA MET A 92 -4.39 2.19 15.48
C MET A 92 -5.25 1.95 14.24
N GLU A 93 -4.96 0.87 13.52
CA GLU A 93 -5.68 0.50 12.31
C GLU A 93 -7.03 -0.14 12.66
N GLU A 94 -8.06 0.23 11.92
CA GLU A 94 -9.38 -0.41 11.96
C GLU A 94 -9.54 -1.28 10.72
N PHE A 95 -10.15 -2.46 10.88
CA PHE A 95 -10.33 -3.44 9.81
C PHE A 95 -11.80 -3.85 9.74
N SER A 96 -12.23 -4.31 8.55
CA SER A 96 -13.51 -4.98 8.42
C SER A 96 -13.53 -6.26 9.25
N ASN A 97 -14.65 -6.53 9.93
CA ASN A 97 -14.88 -7.78 10.67
C ASN A 97 -15.01 -9.00 9.75
N HIS A 98 -15.20 -8.78 8.45
CA HIS A 98 -15.34 -9.82 7.44
C HIS A 98 -14.42 -9.52 6.27
N SER A 99 -13.74 -10.55 5.77
CA SER A 99 -12.99 -10.46 4.52
C SER A 99 -13.95 -10.08 3.38
N VAL A 100 -13.64 -9.02 2.64
CA VAL A 100 -14.39 -8.64 1.43
C VAL A 100 -14.43 -9.83 0.49
N GLY A 101 -15.60 -10.09 -0.09
CA GLY A 101 -15.83 -11.20 -1.02
C GLY A 101 -16.08 -12.57 -0.37
N MET A 102 -16.18 -12.66 0.96
CA MET A 102 -16.70 -13.87 1.59
C MET A 102 -18.14 -14.17 1.15
N ASN A 103 -18.47 -15.47 1.10
CA ASN A 103 -19.85 -15.94 1.01
C ASN A 103 -20.28 -16.50 2.37
N TYR A 104 -21.54 -16.27 2.73
CA TYR A 104 -22.20 -16.99 3.81
C TYR A 104 -22.28 -18.49 3.50
N ALA A 105 -22.47 -19.31 4.52
CA ALA A 105 -22.60 -20.77 4.38
C ALA A 105 -23.76 -21.20 3.46
N ASN A 106 -24.76 -20.34 3.27
CA ASN A 106 -25.88 -20.55 2.35
C ASN A 106 -25.56 -20.15 0.89
N GLY A 107 -24.33 -19.76 0.58
CA GLY A 107 -23.87 -19.37 -0.76
C GLY A 107 -24.18 -17.93 -1.18
N THR A 108 -24.81 -17.13 -0.31
CA THR A 108 -25.03 -15.69 -0.58
C THR A 108 -23.79 -14.87 -0.24
N ASN A 109 -23.51 -13.81 -1.01
CA ASN A 109 -22.36 -12.96 -0.76
C ASN A 109 -22.54 -12.16 0.54
N VAL A 110 -21.47 -12.02 1.32
CA VAL A 110 -21.42 -11.05 2.41
C VAL A 110 -21.45 -9.65 1.79
N PRO A 111 -22.38 -8.76 2.20
CA PRO A 111 -22.45 -7.42 1.64
C PRO A 111 -21.17 -6.64 1.95
N HIS A 112 -20.82 -5.71 1.05
CA HIS A 112 -19.73 -4.78 1.30
C HIS A 112 -20.01 -3.96 2.57
N PRO A 113 -18.99 -3.62 3.39
CA PRO A 113 -19.16 -2.70 4.50
C PRO A 113 -19.85 -1.40 4.09
N ALA A 114 -20.61 -0.82 5.03
CA ALA A 114 -21.29 0.45 4.82
C ALA A 114 -20.30 1.56 4.45
N ALA A 115 -20.80 2.63 3.82
CA ALA A 115 -19.96 3.73 3.38
C ALA A 115 -19.12 4.30 4.55
N PHE A 116 -17.83 4.52 4.27
CA PHE A 116 -16.84 5.04 5.21
C PHE A 116 -16.48 4.11 6.38
N GLU A 117 -16.99 2.88 6.43
CA GLU A 117 -16.45 1.84 7.29
C GLU A 117 -15.19 1.22 6.66
N PRO A 118 -14.26 0.67 7.47
CA PRO A 118 -13.12 -0.05 6.94
C PRO A 118 -13.57 -1.15 5.97
N SER A 119 -13.08 -1.10 4.74
CA SER A 119 -13.51 -2.00 3.67
C SER A 119 -12.86 -3.38 3.83
N ILE A 120 -11.56 -3.42 4.14
CA ILE A 120 -10.74 -4.63 4.06
C ILE A 120 -10.40 -5.23 5.42
N SER A 121 -10.26 -6.57 5.48
CA SER A 121 -9.82 -7.28 6.67
C SER A 121 -8.30 -7.16 6.89
N PHE A 122 -7.82 -7.58 8.06
CA PHE A 122 -6.40 -7.53 8.41
C PHE A 122 -5.53 -8.30 7.41
N GLY A 123 -5.88 -9.56 7.12
CA GLY A 123 -5.10 -10.37 6.17
C GLY A 123 -5.04 -9.76 4.77
N GLN A 124 -6.16 -9.20 4.30
CA GLN A 124 -6.25 -8.51 3.01
C GLN A 124 -5.37 -7.26 2.95
N ARG A 125 -5.36 -6.46 4.02
CA ARG A 125 -4.49 -5.29 4.16
C ARG A 125 -3.01 -5.67 4.08
N GLU A 126 -2.60 -6.69 4.82
CA GLU A 126 -1.22 -7.15 4.83
C GLU A 126 -0.80 -7.72 3.47
N SER A 127 -1.68 -8.45 2.77
CA SER A 127 -1.44 -8.86 1.38
C SER A 127 -1.19 -7.68 0.45
N MET A 128 -2.01 -6.62 0.54
CA MET A 128 -1.86 -5.41 -0.28
C MET A 128 -0.53 -4.71 -0.02
N ARG A 129 -0.17 -4.51 1.26
CA ARG A 129 1.14 -3.93 1.64
C ARG A 129 2.30 -4.73 1.05
N LYS A 130 2.28 -6.04 1.23
CA LYS A 130 3.29 -6.95 0.70
C LYS A 130 3.37 -6.89 -0.82
N LEU A 131 2.23 -6.85 -1.52
CA LEU A 131 2.20 -6.73 -2.98
C LEU A 131 2.85 -5.43 -3.46
N LEU A 132 2.53 -4.30 -2.83
CA LEU A 132 3.12 -3.00 -3.20
C LEU A 132 4.62 -2.94 -2.87
N GLU A 133 5.04 -3.48 -1.73
CA GLU A 133 6.45 -3.60 -1.35
C GLU A 133 7.24 -4.43 -2.35
N ILE A 134 6.70 -5.58 -2.77
CA ILE A 134 7.35 -6.45 -3.76
C ILE A 134 7.39 -5.78 -5.13
N PHE A 135 6.27 -5.19 -5.56
CA PHE A 135 6.22 -4.44 -6.81
C PHE A 135 7.32 -3.36 -6.83
N SER A 136 7.36 -2.52 -5.80
CA SER A 136 8.36 -1.45 -5.67
C SER A 136 9.78 -2.00 -5.64
N TYR A 137 10.05 -3.01 -4.82
CA TYR A 137 11.36 -3.67 -4.73
C TYR A 137 11.84 -4.17 -6.09
N VAL A 138 10.99 -4.88 -6.83
CA VAL A 138 11.32 -5.44 -8.14
C VAL A 138 11.60 -4.32 -9.15
N MET A 139 10.81 -3.25 -9.16
CA MET A 139 11.04 -2.10 -10.03
C MET A 139 12.41 -1.46 -9.76
N PHE A 140 12.76 -1.18 -8.50
CA PHE A 140 14.06 -0.63 -8.14
C PHE A 140 15.23 -1.57 -8.44
N ALA A 141 15.08 -2.88 -8.16
CA ALA A 141 16.13 -3.87 -8.41
C ALA A 141 16.53 -3.97 -9.90
N HIS A 142 15.64 -3.56 -10.80
CA HIS A 142 15.84 -3.60 -12.24
C HIS A 142 16.06 -2.22 -12.89
N GLY A 143 16.33 -1.19 -12.08
CA GLY A 143 16.61 0.16 -12.57
C GLY A 143 15.39 0.88 -13.13
N LEU A 144 14.21 0.60 -12.57
CA LEU A 144 12.92 1.15 -13.00
C LEU A 144 12.23 1.95 -11.87
N GLY A 145 12.96 2.28 -10.80
CA GLY A 145 12.45 3.02 -9.63
C GLY A 145 11.84 4.38 -9.96
N ASP A 146 12.36 5.05 -10.98
CA ASP A 146 11.91 6.34 -11.49
C ASP A 146 10.86 6.22 -12.61
N ARG A 147 10.36 5.00 -12.88
CA ARG A 147 9.43 4.69 -13.99
C ARG A 147 8.03 4.30 -13.52
N PHE A 148 7.74 4.51 -12.24
CA PHE A 148 6.39 4.37 -11.69
C PHE A 148 6.15 5.38 -10.58
N ILE A 149 4.87 5.62 -10.27
CA ILE A 149 4.42 6.34 -9.08
C ILE A 149 3.29 5.56 -8.41
N ILE A 150 3.11 5.72 -7.10
CA ILE A 150 1.80 5.43 -6.50
C ILE A 150 0.77 6.40 -7.09
N TYR A 151 -0.43 5.91 -7.36
CA TYR A 151 -1.44 6.63 -8.15
C TYR A 151 -2.82 6.54 -7.49
N GLY A 152 -3.85 7.14 -8.11
CA GLY A 152 -5.24 6.87 -7.75
C GLY A 152 -5.57 7.10 -6.27
N GLY A 153 -6.30 6.14 -5.69
CA GLY A 153 -6.67 6.14 -4.26
C GLY A 153 -5.45 6.03 -3.36
N THR A 154 -4.43 5.27 -3.77
CA THR A 154 -3.15 5.10 -3.04
C THR A 154 -2.44 6.43 -2.80
N LEU A 155 -2.27 7.25 -3.83
CA LEU A 155 -1.62 8.56 -3.72
C LEU A 155 -2.44 9.54 -2.89
N LEU A 156 -3.77 9.49 -3.02
CA LEU A 156 -4.68 10.30 -2.22
C LEU A 156 -4.64 9.90 -0.73
N GLY A 157 -4.53 8.60 -0.44
CA GLY A 157 -4.29 8.07 0.90
C GLY A 157 -2.96 8.55 1.47
N SER A 158 -1.88 8.46 0.69
CA SER A 158 -0.57 9.00 1.08
C SER A 158 -0.65 10.46 1.52
N ILE A 159 -1.35 11.32 0.77
CA ILE A 159 -1.44 12.74 1.13
C ILE A 159 -2.42 13.01 2.29
N ARG A 160 -3.51 12.24 2.43
CA ARG A 160 -4.55 12.52 3.44
C ARG A 160 -4.34 11.80 4.76
N HIS A 161 -3.73 10.62 4.75
CA HIS A 161 -3.66 9.71 5.90
C HIS A 161 -2.24 9.18 6.16
N HIS A 162 -1.27 9.52 5.31
CA HIS A 162 0.06 8.87 5.23
C HIS A 162 0.01 7.35 5.03
N ASP A 163 -1.15 6.78 4.71
CA ASP A 163 -1.41 5.36 4.49
C ASP A 163 -2.69 5.24 3.64
N PHE A 164 -3.25 4.04 3.45
CA PHE A 164 -4.49 3.89 2.69
C PHE A 164 -5.63 4.77 3.22
N ILE A 165 -6.55 5.11 2.32
CA ILE A 165 -7.88 5.58 2.71
C ILE A 165 -8.61 4.43 3.44
N PRO A 166 -9.20 4.64 4.63
CA PRO A 166 -9.71 3.54 5.46
C PRO A 166 -10.77 2.66 4.78
N TRP A 167 -11.58 3.25 3.92
CA TRP A 167 -12.69 2.57 3.22
C TRP A 167 -12.36 2.24 1.76
N ASP A 168 -11.08 2.25 1.36
CA ASP A 168 -10.63 1.93 0.00
C ASP A 168 -10.15 0.47 -0.06
N ASP A 169 -10.42 -0.24 -1.16
CA ASP A 169 -10.26 -1.70 -1.23
C ASP A 169 -9.26 -2.20 -2.29
N ASP A 170 -8.43 -1.31 -2.83
CA ASP A 170 -7.36 -1.67 -3.76
C ASP A 170 -6.13 -0.75 -3.66
N LEU A 171 -5.21 -0.92 -4.61
CA LEU A 171 -3.96 -0.18 -4.70
C LEU A 171 -3.63 0.13 -6.16
N ASP A 172 -3.48 1.40 -6.49
CA ASP A 172 -3.09 1.85 -7.81
C ASP A 172 -1.61 2.26 -7.89
N VAL A 173 -0.97 1.91 -9.01
CA VAL A 173 0.30 2.48 -9.49
C VAL A 173 0.15 2.92 -10.95
N LEU A 174 0.95 3.93 -11.34
CA LEU A 174 1.01 4.43 -12.71
C LEU A 174 2.44 4.27 -13.24
N VAL A 175 2.60 3.47 -14.30
CA VAL A 175 3.91 3.02 -14.84
C VAL A 175 4.15 3.58 -16.23
N ASP A 176 5.41 3.91 -16.54
CA ASP A 176 5.76 4.40 -17.88
C ASP A 176 5.54 3.29 -18.92
N LEU A 177 4.70 3.56 -19.93
CA LEU A 177 4.39 2.61 -20.98
C LEU A 177 5.65 2.08 -21.68
N LYS A 178 6.72 2.88 -21.78
CA LYS A 178 7.99 2.49 -22.41
C LYS A 178 8.67 1.31 -21.72
N VAL A 179 8.39 1.07 -20.44
CA VAL A 179 9.02 -0.03 -19.68
C VAL A 179 8.11 -1.25 -19.53
N ARG A 180 6.89 -1.21 -20.08
CA ARG A 180 5.88 -2.27 -19.97
C ARG A 180 6.41 -3.64 -20.39
N GLN A 181 7.05 -3.74 -21.56
CA GLN A 181 7.59 -5.03 -22.02
C GLN A 181 8.69 -5.57 -21.09
N LYS A 182 9.61 -4.71 -20.65
CA LYS A 182 10.66 -5.10 -19.70
C LYS A 182 10.06 -5.54 -18.35
N MET A 183 9.02 -4.84 -17.88
CA MET A 183 8.27 -5.22 -16.68
C MET A 183 7.66 -6.62 -16.84
N HIS A 184 7.04 -6.93 -17.99
CA HIS A 184 6.49 -8.27 -18.25
C HIS A 184 7.56 -9.37 -18.14
N GLU A 185 8.72 -9.16 -18.74
CA GLU A 185 9.84 -10.11 -18.70
C GLU A 185 10.38 -10.33 -17.28
N ILE A 186 10.41 -9.28 -16.46
CA ILE A 186 10.83 -9.34 -15.06
C ILE A 186 9.79 -10.08 -14.22
N PHE A 187 8.53 -9.67 -14.31
CA PHE A 187 7.45 -10.15 -13.46
C PHE A 187 7.09 -11.61 -13.75
N LYS A 188 7.30 -12.07 -14.99
CA LYS A 188 7.20 -13.50 -15.34
C LYS A 188 8.13 -14.40 -14.51
N ARG A 189 9.25 -13.86 -14.02
CA ARG A 189 10.21 -14.61 -13.18
C ARG A 189 9.75 -14.75 -11.72
N LEU A 190 8.66 -14.08 -11.34
CA LEU A 190 8.06 -14.17 -10.01
C LEU A 190 7.04 -15.33 -9.91
N GLU A 191 6.71 -15.96 -11.04
CA GLU A 191 5.90 -17.18 -11.06
C GLU A 191 6.66 -18.36 -10.40
N PRO A 192 5.95 -19.31 -9.76
CA PRO A 192 4.49 -19.38 -9.64
C PRO A 192 3.93 -18.62 -8.42
N HIS A 193 4.75 -17.90 -7.66
CA HIS A 193 4.29 -17.27 -6.40
C HIS A 193 3.48 -16.00 -6.62
N TYR A 194 3.82 -15.23 -7.65
CA TYR A 194 3.08 -14.04 -8.06
C TYR A 194 2.72 -14.15 -9.54
N SER A 195 1.64 -13.49 -9.92
CA SER A 195 1.21 -13.40 -11.31
C SER A 195 0.91 -11.97 -11.71
N LEU A 196 1.20 -11.68 -12.97
CA LEU A 196 0.83 -10.44 -13.64
C LEU A 196 -0.22 -10.77 -14.70
N GLN A 197 -1.46 -10.33 -14.49
CA GLN A 197 -2.48 -10.40 -15.53
C GLN A 197 -2.29 -9.24 -16.51
N ILE A 198 -1.92 -9.58 -17.74
CA ILE A 198 -1.77 -8.62 -18.83
C ILE A 198 -3.15 -8.30 -19.43
N ALA A 199 -3.46 -7.01 -19.57
CA ALA A 199 -4.65 -6.52 -20.26
C ALA A 199 -4.34 -5.19 -21.00
N PRO A 200 -5.12 -4.80 -22.02
CA PRO A 200 -4.82 -3.62 -22.85
C PRO A 200 -4.67 -2.33 -22.05
N ASP A 201 -5.63 -2.06 -21.15
CA ASP A 201 -5.75 -0.78 -20.44
C ASP A 201 -5.05 -0.79 -19.08
N ARG A 202 -5.31 -1.82 -18.26
CA ARG A 202 -4.70 -1.99 -16.92
C ARG A 202 -4.32 -3.42 -16.68
N GLU A 203 -3.23 -3.59 -15.98
CA GLU A 203 -2.70 -4.90 -15.58
C GLU A 203 -2.85 -5.09 -14.09
N LYS A 204 -2.85 -6.35 -13.65
CA LYS A 204 -3.09 -6.69 -12.23
C LYS A 204 -1.98 -7.57 -11.72
N PHE A 205 -1.31 -7.12 -10.66
CA PHE A 205 -0.26 -7.89 -9.99
C PHE A 205 -0.77 -8.44 -8.66
N PHE A 206 -0.72 -9.75 -8.48
CA PHE A 206 -1.31 -10.43 -7.34
C PHE A 206 -0.52 -11.68 -6.92
N ILE A 207 -0.71 -12.12 -5.67
CA ILE A 207 -0.08 -13.33 -5.12
C ILE A 207 -0.90 -14.52 -5.59
N ASN A 208 -0.31 -15.62 -6.06
CA ASN A 208 -1.11 -16.81 -6.38
C ASN A 208 -1.54 -17.55 -5.11
N SER A 209 -2.80 -18.00 -5.08
CA SER A 209 -3.31 -18.81 -3.97
C SER A 209 -2.55 -20.15 -3.91
N ALA A 210 -2.02 -20.48 -2.73
CA ALA A 210 -1.29 -21.73 -2.52
C ALA A 210 -2.24 -22.94 -2.38
N ASN A 211 -3.52 -22.71 -2.03
CA ASN A 211 -4.52 -23.75 -1.81
C ASN A 211 -5.93 -23.13 -1.77
N GLU A 212 -6.85 -23.60 -2.63
CA GLU A 212 -8.25 -23.12 -2.70
C GLU A 212 -9.01 -23.23 -1.35
N SER A 213 -8.56 -24.13 -0.45
CA SER A 213 -9.17 -24.24 0.90
C SER A 213 -8.89 -23.04 1.82
N LEU A 214 -7.87 -22.22 1.53
CA LEU A 214 -7.54 -21.02 2.30
C LEU A 214 -8.41 -19.80 1.94
N ASP A 215 -9.15 -19.87 0.83
CA ASP A 215 -10.06 -18.79 0.37
C ASP A 215 -11.22 -18.55 1.35
N SER A 216 -11.42 -19.43 2.35
CA SER A 216 -12.43 -19.29 3.41
C SER A 216 -11.91 -18.61 4.69
N TYR A 217 -10.61 -18.33 4.81
CA TYR A 217 -9.98 -17.72 6.00
C TYR A 217 -9.40 -16.34 5.68
N ASP A 218 -9.46 -15.41 6.65
CA ASP A 218 -8.72 -14.15 6.57
C ASP A 218 -7.22 -14.47 6.58
N SER A 219 -6.62 -14.50 5.40
CA SER A 219 -5.25 -14.93 5.18
C SER A 219 -4.54 -13.93 4.28
N GLU A 220 -3.21 -13.94 4.34
CA GLU A 220 -2.35 -13.07 3.53
C GLU A 220 -2.26 -13.52 2.05
N TYR A 221 -3.19 -14.34 1.57
CA TYR A 221 -3.23 -14.83 0.19
C TYR A 221 -4.42 -14.24 -0.57
N THR A 222 -4.29 -14.17 -1.89
CA THR A 222 -5.38 -13.70 -2.75
C THR A 222 -6.39 -14.82 -2.96
N ARG A 223 -7.63 -14.41 -3.22
CA ARG A 223 -8.76 -15.30 -3.46
C ARG A 223 -9.16 -15.24 -4.92
N LYS A 224 -9.50 -16.39 -5.48
CA LYS A 224 -10.01 -16.46 -6.86
C LYS A 224 -11.52 -16.23 -6.84
N TYR A 225 -11.95 -15.12 -7.39
CA TYR A 225 -13.37 -14.79 -7.45
C TYR A 225 -14.00 -15.34 -8.73
N TYR A 226 -15.07 -16.15 -8.61
CA TYR A 226 -15.76 -16.76 -9.75
C TYR A 226 -16.27 -15.76 -10.80
N ARG A 227 -16.43 -14.49 -10.45
CA ARG A 227 -16.94 -13.43 -11.35
C ARG A 227 -15.84 -12.57 -11.98
N ILE A 228 -14.58 -12.72 -11.57
CA ILE A 228 -13.48 -11.90 -12.06
C ILE A 228 -12.31 -12.77 -12.50
N ILE A 229 -11.65 -12.40 -13.58
CA ILE A 229 -10.59 -13.21 -14.19
C ILE A 229 -9.32 -13.24 -13.31
N HIS A 230 -9.14 -12.25 -12.43
CA HIS A 230 -8.00 -12.13 -11.51
C HIS A 230 -8.37 -12.47 -10.06
N SER A 231 -7.34 -12.85 -9.30
CA SER A 231 -7.43 -12.94 -7.85
C SER A 231 -7.27 -11.56 -7.22
N TRP A 232 -7.98 -11.32 -6.11
CA TRP A 232 -7.87 -10.11 -5.28
C TRP A 232 -7.47 -10.52 -3.85
N PRO A 233 -6.64 -9.77 -3.10
CA PRO A 233 -6.10 -8.44 -3.43
C PRO A 233 -5.10 -8.39 -4.59
N TYR A 234 -5.01 -7.23 -5.24
CA TYR A 234 -4.05 -6.95 -6.33
C TYR A 234 -3.54 -5.52 -6.25
N VAL A 235 -2.45 -5.24 -6.97
CA VAL A 235 -2.04 -3.89 -7.36
C VAL A 235 -2.51 -3.65 -8.80
N ASP A 236 -3.32 -2.62 -8.99
CA ASP A 236 -3.75 -2.11 -10.28
C ASP A 236 -2.63 -1.28 -10.91
N ILE A 237 -2.20 -1.72 -12.09
CA ILE A 237 -1.12 -1.11 -12.85
C ILE A 237 -1.74 -0.40 -14.05
N SER A 238 -1.85 0.92 -13.93
CA SER A 238 -2.17 1.80 -15.05
C SER A 238 -0.89 2.25 -15.76
N PHE A 239 -0.98 2.67 -17.01
CA PHE A 239 0.16 3.14 -17.79
C PHE A 239 0.04 4.60 -18.18
N PHE A 240 1.17 5.30 -18.25
CA PHE A 240 1.25 6.64 -18.81
C PHE A 240 2.16 6.72 -20.03
N GLY A 241 1.79 7.59 -20.97
CA GLY A 241 2.67 8.10 -22.01
C GLY A 241 3.16 9.50 -21.65
N GLN A 242 4.22 9.94 -22.32
CA GLN A 242 4.81 11.26 -22.11
C GLN A 242 5.17 11.91 -23.44
N ASN A 243 4.86 13.19 -23.58
CA ASN A 243 5.34 14.05 -24.66
C ASN A 243 6.17 15.23 -24.08
N ASN A 244 6.54 16.19 -24.92
CA ASN A 244 7.41 17.30 -24.51
C ASN A 244 6.83 18.19 -23.39
N THR A 245 5.52 18.20 -23.20
CA THR A 245 4.84 19.11 -22.26
C THR A 245 4.07 18.38 -21.16
N HIS A 246 3.57 17.16 -21.44
CA HIS A 246 2.65 16.46 -20.54
C HIS A 246 2.93 14.97 -20.44
N VAL A 247 2.58 14.43 -19.28
CA VAL A 247 2.29 13.02 -19.02
C VAL A 247 0.80 12.81 -19.21
N TYR A 248 0.39 11.73 -19.85
CA TYR A 248 -1.02 11.38 -20.06
C TYR A 248 -1.25 9.91 -19.73
N GLU A 249 -2.35 9.63 -19.05
CA GLU A 249 -2.76 8.26 -18.79
C GLU A 249 -3.25 7.59 -20.08
N ILE A 250 -2.88 6.33 -20.28
CA ILE A 250 -3.29 5.52 -21.43
C ILE A 250 -4.73 5.03 -21.24
N ALA A 251 -5.07 4.57 -20.04
CA ALA A 251 -6.41 4.13 -19.68
C ALA A 251 -7.40 5.29 -19.65
N THR A 252 -8.68 4.97 -19.85
CA THR A 252 -9.79 5.93 -19.75
C THR A 252 -10.66 5.53 -18.56
N TYR A 253 -11.05 6.49 -17.70
CA TYR A 253 -11.93 6.25 -16.55
C TYR A 253 -13.24 7.00 -16.75
N PHE A 254 -14.38 6.31 -16.81
CA PHE A 254 -15.69 6.94 -16.97
C PHE A 254 -15.74 7.96 -18.12
N GLY A 255 -15.03 7.68 -19.23
CA GLY A 255 -14.92 8.58 -20.38
C GLY A 255 -13.93 9.75 -20.23
N ARG A 256 -13.28 9.90 -19.07
CA ARG A 256 -12.25 10.92 -18.82
C ARG A 256 -10.86 10.38 -19.13
N LYS A 257 -10.03 11.24 -19.72
CA LYS A 257 -8.59 11.03 -19.90
C LYS A 257 -7.85 12.08 -19.08
N TYR A 258 -6.83 11.64 -18.35
CA TYR A 258 -6.04 12.52 -17.50
C TYR A 258 -4.71 12.87 -18.16
N ALA A 259 -4.32 14.13 -18.01
CA ALA A 259 -3.03 14.63 -18.44
C ALA A 259 -2.50 15.65 -17.43
N TRP A 260 -1.21 15.56 -17.15
CA TRP A 260 -0.51 16.40 -16.16
C TRP A 260 0.72 17.03 -16.81
N PRO A 261 1.01 18.31 -16.56
CA PRO A 261 2.25 18.93 -17.01
C PRO A 261 3.48 18.16 -16.53
N ASN A 262 4.53 18.13 -17.35
CA ASN A 262 5.77 17.41 -17.02
C ASN A 262 6.40 17.89 -15.70
N ASP A 263 6.34 19.18 -15.39
CA ASP A 263 6.88 19.78 -14.16
C ASP A 263 6.03 19.51 -12.90
N VAL A 264 4.79 19.05 -13.08
CA VAL A 264 3.93 18.55 -12.00
C VAL A 264 4.30 17.11 -11.64
N VAL A 265 4.68 16.30 -12.63
CA VAL A 265 5.04 14.90 -12.41
C VAL A 265 6.51 14.74 -12.04
N PHE A 266 7.42 15.33 -12.80
CA PHE A 266 8.86 15.03 -12.75
C PHE A 266 9.73 16.21 -12.27
N PRO A 267 10.92 15.93 -11.70
CA PRO A 267 11.40 14.60 -11.30
C PRO A 267 10.58 14.01 -10.14
N LEU A 268 10.60 12.69 -9.97
CA LEU A 268 9.82 12.03 -8.92
C LEU A 268 10.45 12.23 -7.54
N TYR A 269 9.60 12.30 -6.51
CA TYR A 269 10.01 12.40 -5.11
C TYR A 269 9.36 11.29 -4.28
N PHE A 270 10.06 10.84 -3.23
CA PHE A 270 9.53 9.86 -2.29
C PHE A 270 8.47 10.47 -1.37
N ARG A 271 7.35 9.77 -1.19
CA ARG A 271 6.32 10.06 -0.20
C ARG A 271 6.01 8.84 0.68
N PRO A 272 5.56 9.04 1.93
CA PRO A 272 5.20 7.93 2.80
C PRO A 272 3.88 7.29 2.36
N PHE A 273 3.84 5.97 2.38
CA PHE A 273 2.59 5.21 2.35
C PHE A 273 2.72 4.05 3.33
N GLY A 274 2.10 4.21 4.49
CA GLY A 274 2.39 3.41 5.67
C GLY A 274 3.86 3.48 6.04
N LYS A 275 4.44 2.32 6.35
CA LYS A 275 5.80 2.20 6.88
C LYS A 275 6.89 2.23 5.80
N SER A 276 6.53 2.57 4.57
CA SER A 276 7.42 2.49 3.39
C SER A 276 7.38 3.79 2.57
N TRP A 277 8.48 4.08 1.90
CA TRP A 277 8.63 5.22 0.97
C TRP A 277 8.39 4.75 -0.47
N TYR A 278 7.58 5.50 -1.22
CA TYR A 278 7.28 5.19 -2.62
C TYR A 278 7.44 6.41 -3.54
N PRO A 279 7.79 6.21 -4.82
CA PRO A 279 7.80 7.26 -5.81
C PRO A 279 6.44 7.93 -5.97
N ALA A 280 6.43 9.26 -6.00
CA ALA A 280 5.25 10.09 -6.20
C ALA A 280 5.57 11.29 -7.11
N PRO A 281 4.54 11.93 -7.71
CA PRO A 281 4.71 13.15 -8.49
C PRO A 281 5.37 14.28 -7.69
N ARG A 282 6.25 15.04 -8.34
CA ARG A 282 6.90 16.24 -7.79
C ARG A 282 5.95 17.17 -7.05
N ASN A 283 4.88 17.57 -7.73
CA ASN A 283 3.83 18.40 -7.19
C ASN A 283 2.58 17.53 -6.98
N THR A 284 2.61 16.73 -5.91
CA THR A 284 1.55 15.77 -5.59
C THR A 284 0.17 16.44 -5.42
N VAL A 285 0.11 17.63 -4.82
CA VAL A 285 -1.16 18.37 -4.66
C VAL A 285 -1.76 18.75 -6.00
N GLU A 286 -0.99 19.39 -6.88
CA GLU A 286 -1.48 19.79 -8.21
C GLU A 286 -1.82 18.57 -9.07
N PHE A 287 -1.05 17.49 -8.94
CA PHE A 287 -1.36 16.22 -9.59
C PHE A 287 -2.75 15.70 -9.17
N ILE A 288 -3.03 15.65 -7.86
CA ILE A 288 -4.32 15.21 -7.31
C ILE A 288 -5.45 16.15 -7.74
N ARG A 289 -5.27 17.48 -7.69
CA ARG A 289 -6.30 18.46 -8.06
C ARG A 289 -6.69 18.40 -9.54
N ARG A 290 -5.81 17.89 -10.41
CA ARG A 290 -6.11 17.63 -11.82
C ARG A 290 -6.80 16.31 -12.07
N THR A 291 -6.68 15.36 -11.13
CA THR A 291 -7.29 14.03 -11.22
C THR A 291 -8.67 14.00 -10.56
N TYR A 292 -8.80 14.65 -9.40
CA TYR A 292 -9.99 14.62 -8.56
C TYR A 292 -10.60 16.01 -8.38
N GLU A 293 -11.93 16.04 -8.31
CA GLU A 293 -12.67 17.21 -7.85
C GLU A 293 -12.52 17.31 -6.32
N MET A 294 -11.68 18.24 -5.86
CA MET A 294 -11.32 18.41 -4.45
C MET A 294 -12.26 19.37 -3.72
N ASP A 295 -13.53 18.97 -3.61
CA ASP A 295 -14.66 19.76 -3.08
C ASP A 295 -14.82 19.68 -1.54
N GLN A 296 -13.75 19.35 -0.81
CA GLN A 296 -13.76 19.02 0.63
C GLN A 296 -14.58 17.77 1.01
N MET A 297 -15.16 17.07 0.03
CA MET A 297 -15.95 15.87 0.28
C MET A 297 -15.08 14.62 0.21
N CYS A 298 -15.41 13.68 1.09
CA CYS A 298 -14.92 12.33 1.06
C CYS A 298 -16.00 11.48 0.41
N LYS A 299 -15.61 10.69 -0.59
CA LYS A 299 -16.48 9.81 -1.37
C LYS A 299 -16.16 8.37 -0.99
N SER A 300 -17.18 7.56 -0.75
CA SER A 300 -17.00 6.11 -0.52
C SER A 300 -16.81 5.38 -1.86
N LEU A 301 -16.37 4.12 -1.78
CA LEU A 301 -16.18 3.25 -2.94
C LEU A 301 -17.42 3.24 -3.84
N LEU A 302 -17.16 3.34 -5.15
CA LEU A 302 -18.16 3.20 -6.21
C LEU A 302 -18.18 1.78 -6.80
N LEU A 303 -17.07 1.06 -6.67
CA LEU A 303 -16.88 -0.30 -7.17
C LEU A 303 -16.15 -1.08 -6.09
N SER A 304 -16.65 -2.27 -5.75
CA SER A 304 -15.90 -3.23 -4.96
C SER A 304 -14.97 -4.00 -5.90
N HIS A 305 -13.65 -3.79 -5.76
CA HIS A 305 -12.63 -4.42 -6.61
C HIS A 305 -12.51 -5.92 -6.36
N ALA A 306 -12.84 -6.37 -5.16
CA ALA A 306 -12.89 -7.78 -4.79
C ALA A 306 -14.00 -8.55 -5.51
N SER A 307 -15.17 -7.92 -5.74
CA SER A 307 -16.35 -8.59 -6.31
C SER A 307 -16.69 -8.15 -7.74
N GLY A 308 -16.10 -7.04 -8.20
CA GLY A 308 -16.41 -6.38 -9.47
C GLY A 308 -17.81 -5.77 -9.49
N THR A 309 -18.45 -5.59 -8.33
CA THR A 309 -19.82 -5.08 -8.23
C THR A 309 -19.86 -3.59 -7.94
N GLN A 310 -20.80 -2.89 -8.57
CA GLN A 310 -21.00 -1.47 -8.37
C GLN A 310 -21.69 -1.22 -7.03
N GLU A 311 -21.12 -0.33 -6.24
CA GLU A 311 -21.63 0.09 -4.95
C GLU A 311 -22.36 1.44 -5.08
N ILE A 312 -23.28 1.71 -4.15
CA ILE A 312 -23.90 3.04 -4.04
C ILE A 312 -22.90 3.95 -3.34
N SER A 313 -22.17 4.76 -4.11
CA SER A 313 -21.21 5.72 -3.56
C SER A 313 -21.94 6.83 -2.79
N GLU A 314 -21.54 7.03 -1.53
CA GLU A 314 -21.98 8.11 -0.68
C GLU A 314 -20.90 9.21 -0.61
N SER A 315 -21.32 10.43 -0.31
CA SER A 315 -20.43 11.58 -0.15
C SER A 315 -20.75 12.32 1.15
N LYS A 316 -19.73 12.70 1.90
CA LYS A 316 -19.88 13.58 3.08
C LYS A 316 -18.65 14.46 3.29
N PRO A 317 -18.77 15.59 4.00
CA PRO A 317 -17.62 16.45 4.29
C PRO A 317 -16.51 15.66 5.00
N CYS A 318 -15.27 15.70 4.49
CA CYS A 318 -14.16 14.96 5.09
C CYS A 318 -13.92 15.33 6.57
N ARG A 319 -14.20 16.59 6.94
CA ARG A 319 -14.11 17.06 8.34
C ARG A 319 -14.96 16.26 9.33
N GLU A 320 -16.08 15.66 8.87
CA GLU A 320 -16.93 14.83 9.73
C GLU A 320 -16.26 13.49 10.08
N LEU A 321 -15.37 13.02 9.20
CA LEU A 321 -14.60 11.79 9.37
C LEU A 321 -13.34 12.00 10.22
N HIS A 322 -12.89 13.25 10.41
CA HIS A 322 -11.65 13.59 11.10
C HIS A 322 -11.62 13.23 12.61
N SER A 323 -12.80 12.98 13.18
CA SER A 323 -12.92 12.50 14.56
C SER A 323 -12.64 11.00 14.72
N ARG A 324 -12.76 10.22 13.63
CA ARG A 324 -12.51 8.77 13.60
C ARG A 324 -11.22 8.43 12.86
N TYR A 325 -10.93 9.14 11.78
CA TYR A 325 -9.74 8.93 10.95
C TYR A 325 -8.84 10.14 11.02
N ALA A 326 -7.55 9.93 11.25
CA ALA A 326 -6.59 11.02 11.28
C ALA A 326 -6.39 11.57 9.87
N PHE A 327 -6.26 12.89 9.75
CA PHE A 327 -5.92 13.57 8.50
C PHE A 327 -4.59 14.28 8.63
N VAL A 328 -3.90 14.42 7.51
CA VAL A 328 -2.64 15.16 7.40
C VAL A 328 -2.91 16.65 7.37
N ARG A 329 -2.14 17.38 8.17
CA ARG A 329 -2.02 18.84 8.12
C ARG A 329 -0.65 19.18 7.53
N HIS A 330 -0.64 20.11 6.58
CA HIS A 330 0.57 20.55 5.88
C HIS A 330 1.00 21.89 6.43
N GLU A 331 2.24 21.98 6.92
CA GLU A 331 2.82 23.18 7.53
C GLU A 331 4.20 23.47 6.93
N PRO A 332 4.58 24.75 6.75
CA PRO A 332 5.91 25.09 6.32
C PRO A 332 6.93 24.75 7.41
N TRP A 333 8.03 24.12 7.01
CA TRP A 333 9.17 23.93 7.90
C TRP A 333 9.97 25.23 7.96
N MET A 334 9.91 25.94 9.09
CA MET A 334 10.52 27.26 9.26
C MET A 334 12.00 27.23 9.70
N GLU A 335 12.57 26.06 9.95
CA GLU A 335 13.94 25.92 10.44
C GLU A 335 14.94 25.57 9.32
N LEU A 336 16.15 26.13 9.41
CA LEU A 336 17.35 25.86 8.60
C LEU A 336 17.36 26.35 7.13
N ARG A 337 18.57 26.62 6.65
CA ARG A 337 18.85 26.84 5.22
C ARG A 337 18.72 25.51 4.49
N VAL A 338 17.64 25.34 3.72
CA VAL A 338 17.46 24.18 2.84
C VAL A 338 18.41 24.32 1.65
N HIS A 339 19.36 23.39 1.51
CA HIS A 339 20.14 23.25 0.28
C HIS A 339 19.39 22.32 -0.67
N SER A 340 19.00 22.84 -1.82
CA SER A 340 18.32 22.08 -2.87
C SER A 340 18.96 22.40 -4.22
N SER A 341 19.15 21.38 -5.06
CA SER A 341 19.48 21.60 -6.47
C SER A 341 18.27 22.16 -7.24
N ASP A 342 17.05 21.87 -6.78
CA ASP A 342 15.80 22.41 -7.31
C ASP A 342 15.28 23.55 -6.40
N THR A 343 15.55 24.80 -6.79
CA THR A 343 15.13 25.97 -6.01
C THR A 343 13.62 26.12 -5.81
N SER A 344 12.78 25.33 -6.50
CA SER A 344 11.33 25.33 -6.28
C SER A 344 10.84 24.26 -5.30
N MET A 345 11.73 23.37 -4.84
CA MET A 345 11.47 22.43 -3.75
C MET A 345 11.96 22.97 -2.41
N THR A 346 11.31 22.53 -1.33
CA THR A 346 11.68 22.88 0.03
C THR A 346 11.28 21.76 0.99
N MET A 347 11.58 21.91 2.29
CA MET A 347 11.10 20.97 3.30
C MET A 347 9.72 21.41 3.80
N GLY A 348 8.79 20.46 3.86
CA GLY A 348 7.49 20.62 4.52
C GLY A 348 7.40 19.74 5.76
N GLU A 349 6.63 20.19 6.74
CA GLU A 349 6.17 19.37 7.85
C GLU A 349 4.76 18.86 7.52
N GLU A 350 4.57 17.55 7.54
CA GLU A 350 3.26 16.91 7.48
C GLU A 350 2.95 16.25 8.82
N THR A 351 1.91 16.75 9.49
CA THR A 351 1.45 16.25 10.79
C THR A 351 0.17 15.44 10.62
N LEU A 352 0.21 14.14 10.90
CA LEU A 352 -0.99 13.31 10.95
C LEU A 352 -1.67 13.50 12.31
N HIS A 353 -2.94 13.92 12.33
CA HIS A 353 -3.64 14.20 13.58
C HIS A 353 -5.14 13.87 13.54
N PHE A 354 -5.70 13.59 14.71
CA PHE A 354 -7.15 13.55 14.91
C PHE A 354 -7.68 14.93 15.28
N LYS A 355 -8.95 15.19 14.97
CA LYS A 355 -9.68 16.37 15.44
C LYS A 355 -10.97 15.95 16.11
N SER A 356 -11.07 16.15 17.42
CA SER A 356 -12.27 15.78 18.16
C SER A 356 -13.47 16.63 17.74
N ARG A 357 -14.69 16.15 18.03
CA ARG A 357 -15.93 16.92 17.80
C ARG A 357 -15.97 18.26 18.55
N LEU A 358 -15.17 18.40 19.61
CA LEU A 358 -15.00 19.64 20.38
C LEU A 358 -13.87 20.53 19.84
N GLY A 359 -13.27 20.17 18.70
CA GLY A 359 -12.20 20.93 18.05
C GLY A 359 -10.80 20.70 18.61
N ARG A 360 -10.61 19.75 19.52
CA ARG A 360 -9.29 19.44 20.09
C ARG A 360 -8.47 18.60 19.12
N ASN A 361 -7.28 19.07 18.79
CA ASN A 361 -6.33 18.33 17.96
C ASN A 361 -5.52 17.34 18.82
N THR A 362 -5.24 16.16 18.26
CA THR A 362 -4.34 15.16 18.86
C THR A 362 -3.42 14.63 17.78
N ASP A 363 -2.16 15.02 17.85
CA ASP A 363 -1.15 14.63 16.88
C ASP A 363 -0.74 13.17 17.08
N VAL A 364 -0.60 12.44 15.96
CA VAL A 364 -0.16 11.04 15.94
C VAL A 364 1.33 10.98 15.70
N HIS A 365 1.79 11.62 14.62
CA HIS A 365 3.21 11.77 14.27
C HIS A 365 3.42 12.97 13.36
N LYS A 366 4.70 13.29 13.12
CA LYS A 366 5.17 14.29 12.15
C LYS A 366 6.16 13.64 11.19
N ILE A 367 6.08 14.01 9.91
CA ILE A 367 7.03 13.61 8.87
C ILE A 367 7.55 14.86 8.18
N TYR A 368 8.85 14.90 7.93
CA TYR A 368 9.49 15.94 7.14
C TYR A 368 9.85 15.38 5.78
N LEU A 369 9.46 16.08 4.72
CA LEU A 369 9.65 15.63 3.34
C LEU A 369 9.83 16.80 2.39
N ALA A 370 10.41 16.50 1.22
CA ALA A 370 10.49 17.47 0.14
C ALA A 370 9.09 17.76 -0.43
N VAL A 371 8.75 19.04 -0.54
CA VAL A 371 7.49 19.52 -1.10
C VAL A 371 7.74 20.66 -2.08
N ASP A 372 6.86 20.80 -3.07
CA ASP A 372 6.84 21.94 -3.97
C ASP A 372 6.46 23.20 -3.17
N LYS A 373 7.23 24.29 -3.32
CA LYS A 373 7.00 25.55 -2.59
C LYS A 373 5.59 26.14 -2.78
N ARG A 374 4.92 25.82 -3.90
CA ARG A 374 3.54 26.23 -4.17
C ARG A 374 2.52 25.59 -3.22
N ASN A 375 2.90 24.52 -2.52
CA ASN A 375 2.03 23.71 -1.67
C ASN A 375 2.41 23.75 -0.18
N LEU A 376 3.22 24.73 0.25
CA LEU A 376 3.67 24.83 1.64
C LEU A 376 2.53 24.96 2.65
N LEU A 377 1.44 25.59 2.23
CA LEU A 377 0.24 25.77 3.01
C LEU A 377 -0.94 25.33 2.15
N VAL A 378 -1.44 24.13 2.42
CA VAL A 378 -2.62 23.59 1.76
C VAL A 378 -3.60 23.04 2.78
N ASP A 379 -4.88 23.24 2.54
CA ASP A 379 -5.97 22.73 3.38
C ASP A 379 -6.00 21.21 3.38
N SER A 380 -6.15 20.59 4.56
CA SER A 380 -6.13 19.14 4.75
C SER A 380 -7.16 18.35 3.94
N TYR A 381 -8.26 18.98 3.51
CA TYR A 381 -9.37 18.28 2.86
C TYR A 381 -9.49 18.62 1.37
N SER A 382 -9.51 19.92 1.05
CA SER A 382 -9.58 20.43 -0.32
C SER A 382 -8.23 20.45 -1.02
N LEU A 383 -7.13 20.40 -0.28
CA LEU A 383 -5.78 20.61 -0.82
C LEU A 383 -5.66 21.94 -1.59
N GLU A 384 -6.50 22.92 -1.25
CA GLU A 384 -6.38 24.28 -1.76
C GLU A 384 -5.32 25.04 -1.00
N SER A 385 -4.56 25.88 -1.71
CA SER A 385 -3.58 26.77 -1.08
C SER A 385 -4.29 27.71 -0.10
N LEU A 386 -3.74 27.82 1.11
CA LEU A 386 -4.27 28.66 2.19
C LEU A 386 -3.69 30.06 2.22
#